data_AF-A0A5K0XZK0-F1
#
_entry.id   AF-A0A5K0XZK0-F1
#
_cell.length_a   1.000
_cell.length_b   1.000
_cell.length_c   1.000
_cell.angle_alpha   90.00
_cell.angle_beta   90.00
_cell.angle_gamma   90.00
#
_symmetry.space_group_name_H-M   'P 1'
#
loop_
_entity.id
_entity.type
_entity.pdbx_description
1 polymer ?
#
loop_
_entity_poly.entity_id
_entity_poly.type
_entity_poly.pdbx_seq_one_letter_code
_entity_poly.pdbx_strand_id
1 'polypeptide(L)' 'IAKRIAAEGYGVFAMDYPGFGLSQGLHGYIPSFDELVEDVIEQYTKIK' A
#
# COMPACT_ATOMS: atom_id res chain seq x y z
N ILE A 1 3.01 -5.69 -14.35
CA ILE A 1 1.72 -6.38 -14.13
C ILE A 1 0.58 -5.38 -13.93
N ALA A 2 0.69 -4.42 -13.00
CA ALA A 2 -0.30 -3.34 -12.77
C ALA A 2 -0.86 -2.70 -14.06
N LYS A 3 0.01 -2.27 -15.00
CA LYS A 3 -0.41 -1.69 -16.29
C LYS A 3 -1.31 -2.60 -17.13
N ARG A 4 -1.06 -3.92 -17.10
CA ARG A 4 -1.89 -4.89 -17.83
C ARG A 4 -3.25 -5.03 -17.16
N ILE A 5 -3.28 -5.14 -15.84
CA ILE A 5 -4.53 -5.25 -15.06
C ILE A 5 -5.40 -4.01 -15.24
N ALA A 6 -4.79 -2.82 -15.21
CA ALA A 6 -5.49 -1.56 -15.49
C ALA A 6 -6.04 -1.50 -16.93
N ALA A 7 -5.30 -2.02 -17.91
CA ALA A 7 -5.78 -2.08 -19.30
C ALA A 7 -6.98 -3.01 -19.50
N GLU A 8 -7.15 -4.02 -18.64
CA GLU A 8 -8.33 -4.91 -18.61
C GLU A 8 -9.53 -4.29 -17.86
N GLY A 9 -9.46 -3.03 -17.42
CA GLY A 9 -10.56 -2.30 -16.81
C GLY A 9 -10.66 -2.39 -15.29
N TYR A 10 -9.67 -2.98 -14.60
CA TYR A 10 -9.63 -3.04 -13.14
C TYR A 10 -8.99 -1.79 -12.53
N GLY A 11 -9.53 -1.34 -11.40
CA GLY A 11 -8.85 -0.37 -10.53
C GLY A 11 -7.59 -0.99 -9.92
N VAL A 12 -6.47 -0.27 -9.96
CA VAL A 12 -5.20 -0.70 -9.35
C VAL A 12 -4.73 0.39 -8.42
N PHE A 13 -4.54 0.03 -7.15
CA PHE A 13 -4.10 0.92 -6.09
C PHE A 13 -2.81 0.35 -5.48
N ALA A 14 -1.94 1.24 -5.02
CA ALA A 14 -0.69 0.90 -4.35
C ALA A 14 -0.40 1.98 -3.30
N MET A 15 0.34 1.60 -2.25
CA MET A 15 0.69 2.49 -1.15
C MET A 15 2.14 2.25 -0.75
N ASP A 16 2.85 3.35 -0.50
CA ASP A 16 4.18 3.32 0.11
C ASP A 16 4.01 3.46 1.63
N TYR A 17 4.46 2.46 2.38
CA TYR A 17 4.46 2.51 3.85
C TYR A 17 5.66 3.28 4.39
N PRO A 18 5.60 3.80 5.63
CA PRO A 18 6.73 4.50 6.24
C PRO A 18 8.04 3.72 6.14
N GLY A 19 9.11 4.38 5.70
CA GLY A 19 10.41 3.76 5.45
C GLY A 19 10.58 3.09 4.08
N PHE A 20 9.56 3.13 3.22
CA PHE A 20 9.57 2.54 1.88
C PHE A 20 9.15 3.54 0.80
N GLY A 21 9.64 3.31 -0.43
CA GLY A 21 9.28 4.12 -1.59
C GLY A 21 9.57 5.60 -1.36
N LEU A 22 8.55 6.45 -1.53
CA LEU A 22 8.63 7.89 -1.32
C LEU A 22 8.08 8.35 0.05
N SER A 23 7.60 7.41 0.87
CA SER A 23 7.08 7.71 2.20
C SER A 23 8.20 7.97 3.21
N GLN A 24 7.94 8.88 4.16
CA GLN A 24 8.88 9.23 5.23
C GLN A 24 9.15 8.04 6.16
N GLY A 25 10.26 8.07 6.90
CA GLY A 25 10.62 7.05 7.89
C GLY A 25 12.03 6.51 7.72
N LEU A 26 12.48 5.69 8.67
CA LEU A 26 13.77 5.03 8.58
C LEU A 26 13.71 3.93 7.50
N HIS A 27 14.64 3.95 6.55
CA HIS A 27 14.59 3.07 5.40
C HIS A 27 14.56 1.58 5.79
N GLY A 28 13.50 0.88 5.37
CA GLY A 28 13.31 -0.55 5.65
C GLY A 28 12.91 -0.88 7.09
N TYR A 29 12.58 0.11 7.91
CA TYR A 29 12.17 -0.11 9.30
C TYR A 29 10.65 -0.08 9.44
N ILE A 30 10.09 -1.13 10.03
CA ILE A 30 8.67 -1.23 10.40
C ILE A 30 8.61 -1.36 11.93
N PRO A 31 7.95 -0.42 12.63
CA PRO A 31 7.88 -0.44 14.09
C PRO A 31 6.98 -1.57 14.63
N SER A 32 5.89 -1.88 13.92
CA SER A 32 4.95 -2.96 14.22
C SER A 32 4.38 -3.54 12.93
N PHE A 33 4.39 -4.86 12.81
CA PHE A 33 3.79 -5.53 11.65
C PHE A 33 2.26 -5.55 11.75
N ASP A 34 1.71 -5.64 12.96
CA ASP A 34 0.26 -5.67 13.17
C ASP A 34 -0.38 -4.33 12.76
N GLU A 35 0.25 -3.20 13.11
CA GLU A 35 -0.21 -1.87 12.68
C GLU A 35 -0.22 -1.73 11.16
N LEU A 36 0.81 -2.25 10.48
CA LEU A 36 0.86 -2.25 9.02
C LEU A 36 -0.31 -3.06 8.43
N VAL A 37 -0.65 -4.21 9.02
CA VAL A 37 -1.77 -5.04 8.57
C VAL A 37 -3.11 -4.32 8.78
N GLU A 38 -3.32 -3.68 9.93
CA GLU A 38 -4.53 -2.90 10.21
C GLU A 38 -4.68 -1.74 9.22
N ASP A 39 -3.60 -1.01 8.94
CA ASP A 39 -3.58 0.06 7.95
C ASP A 39 -3.93 -0.43 6.54
N VAL A 40 -3.39 -1.57 6.09
CA VAL A 40 -3.76 -2.19 4.81
C VAL A 40 -5.27 -2.41 4.74
N ILE A 41 -5.84 -3.02 5.78
CA ILE A 41 -7.27 -3.35 5.83
C ILE A 41 -8.10 -2.07 5.76
N GLU A 42 -7.77 -1.06 6.57
CA GLU A 42 -8.52 0.19 6.59
C GLU A 42 -8.52 0.90 5.23
N GLN A 43 -7.34 1.02 4.60
CA GLN A 43 -7.21 1.75 3.35
C GLN A 43 -7.94 1.07 2.20
N TYR A 44 -7.76 -0.25 2.03
CA TYR A 44 -8.41 -0.98 0.93
C TYR A 44 -9.92 -1.16 1.14
N THR A 45 -10.41 -1.21 2.39
CA THR A 45 -11.86 -1.25 2.68
C THR A 45 -12.59 0.01 2.24
N LYS A 46 -11.89 1.16 2.18
CA LYS A 46 -12.48 2.45 1.76
C LYS A 46 -12.56 2.63 0.26
N ILE A 47 -11.89 1.78 -0.51
CA ILE A 47 -11.90 1.82 -1.98
C ILE A 47 -13.21 1.21 -2.46
N LYS A 48 -13.94 1.93 -3.33
CA LYS A 48 -15.23 1.52 -3.88
C LYS A 48 -15.08 0.69 -5.16
#